data_AF-A0A423JQ65-F1
#
_entry.id   AF-A0A423JQ65-F1
#
_cell.length_a   1.000
_cell.length_b   1.000
_cell.length_c   1.000
_cell.angle_alpha   90.00
_cell.angle_beta   90.00
_cell.angle_gamma   90.00
#
_symmetry.space_group_name_H-M   'P 1'
#
loop_
_entity.id
_entity.type
_entity.pdbx_description
1 polymer ?
#
loop_
_entity_poly.entity_id
_entity_poly.type
_entity_poly.pdbx_seq_one_letter_code
_entity_poly.pdbx_strand_id
1 'polypeptide(L)'
;MSNNDQKRDEGYIEKLVQVNRVAKTVKGGRIFTFTALTVVGDGKGRVGFGRGKSREVPAAIQKAMEAARRNMIQVDLNGTTLQYAMKSGHGASKVYMQPASEGTGIIAGGAMRAVLEVAGVQNVLAKCYGSTNPVNVVHATFKGLKAMQSPESIAAKRGKSVKEIF
;
A
#
# COMPACT_ATOMS: atom_id res chain seq x y z
N MET A 1 -10.32 -29.94 4.99
CA MET A 1 -10.55 -28.52 4.61
C MET A 1 -9.26 -27.78 4.23
N SER A 2 -8.15 -28.47 3.93
CA SER A 2 -6.81 -27.86 3.88
C SER A 2 -6.30 -27.46 2.47
N ASN A 3 -7.02 -27.79 1.39
CA ASN A 3 -6.54 -27.55 0.01
C ASN A 3 -6.85 -26.15 -0.56
N ASN A 4 -7.66 -25.33 0.13
CA ASN A 4 -8.11 -24.04 -0.41
C ASN A 4 -7.26 -22.84 0.06
N ASP A 5 -6.47 -23.00 1.11
CA ASP A 5 -5.60 -21.93 1.63
C ASP A 5 -4.26 -21.86 0.88
N GLN A 6 -3.66 -23.00 0.52
CA GLN A 6 -2.39 -23.03 -0.24
C GLN A 6 -2.51 -22.42 -1.64
N LYS A 7 -3.67 -22.56 -2.30
CA LYS A 7 -3.90 -22.01 -3.65
C LYS A 7 -4.08 -20.49 -3.69
N ARG A 8 -4.30 -19.84 -2.54
CA ARG A 8 -4.49 -18.38 -2.44
C ARG A 8 -3.18 -17.60 -2.30
N ASP A 9 -2.07 -18.30 -2.02
CA ASP A 9 -0.74 -17.71 -1.77
C ASP A 9 0.16 -17.68 -3.01
N GLU A 10 -0.20 -18.39 -4.07
CA GLU A 10 0.58 -18.52 -5.30
C GLU A 10 0.50 -17.23 -6.13
N GLY A 11 1.31 -16.23 -5.78
CA GLY A 11 1.58 -15.05 -6.60
C GLY A 11 1.49 -13.71 -5.87
N TYR A 12 1.19 -13.69 -4.58
CA TYR A 12 1.19 -12.44 -3.81
C TYR A 12 2.53 -12.22 -3.09
N ILE A 13 3.08 -11.02 -3.27
CA ILE A 13 4.24 -10.50 -2.56
C ILE A 13 3.74 -9.85 -1.28
N GLU A 14 4.23 -10.33 -0.15
CA GLU A 14 3.85 -9.83 1.16
C GLU A 14 5.00 -9.06 1.81
N LYS A 15 4.69 -7.88 2.35
CA LYS A 15 5.67 -7.07 3.08
C LYS A 15 5.13 -6.66 4.45
N LEU A 16 5.95 -6.89 5.46
CA LEU A 16 5.75 -6.38 6.80
C LEU A 16 6.28 -4.95 6.90
N VAL A 17 5.41 -3.99 7.22
CA VAL A 17 5.81 -2.58 7.34
C VAL A 17 6.22 -2.26 8.76
N GLN A 18 5.41 -2.67 9.74
CA GLN A 18 5.65 -2.35 11.13
C GLN A 18 5.01 -3.38 12.06
N VAL A 19 5.71 -3.71 13.14
CA VAL A 19 5.15 -4.44 14.29
C VAL A 19 5.34 -3.59 15.53
N ASN A 20 4.27 -3.38 16.29
CA ASN A 20 4.30 -2.65 17.54
C ASN A 20 3.78 -3.52 18.67
N ARG A 21 4.42 -3.44 19.84
CA ARG A 21 3.88 -3.96 21.09
C ARG A 21 3.05 -2.86 21.76
N VAL A 22 1.73 -3.06 21.82
CA VAL A 22 0.78 -2.17 22.50
C VAL A 22 0.36 -2.75 23.84
N ALA A 23 0.01 -1.89 24.80
CA ALA A 23 -0.34 -2.32 26.16
C ALA A 23 -1.67 -1.71 26.61
N LYS A 24 -2.51 -2.52 27.25
CA LYS A 24 -3.70 -2.07 27.99
C LYS A 24 -3.45 -2.23 29.49
N THR A 25 -3.57 -1.14 30.25
CA THR A 25 -3.44 -1.17 31.72
C THR A 25 -4.72 -1.71 32.36
N VAL A 26 -4.57 -2.57 33.37
CA VAL A 26 -5.64 -3.18 34.16
C VAL A 26 -5.24 -3.14 35.65
N LYS A 27 -6.18 -3.44 36.57
CA LYS A 27 -5.94 -3.38 38.03
C LYS A 27 -4.71 -4.19 38.48
N GLY A 28 -4.39 -5.30 37.81
CA GLY A 28 -3.26 -6.17 38.12
C GLY A 28 -2.02 -6.02 37.24
N GLY A 29 -1.89 -4.95 36.44
CA GLY A 29 -0.71 -4.71 35.61
C GLY A 29 -1.02 -4.28 34.17
N ARG A 30 -0.21 -4.72 33.20
CA ARG A 30 -0.36 -4.37 31.78
C ARG A 30 -0.49 -5.62 30.93
N ILE A 31 -1.57 -5.69 30.16
CA ILE A 31 -1.77 -6.74 29.15
C ILE A 31 -1.14 -6.26 27.85
N PHE A 32 -0.10 -6.96 27.40
CA PHE A 32 0.55 -6.68 26.12
C PHE A 32 -0.18 -7.37 24.97
N THR A 33 -0.13 -6.75 23.81
CA THR A 33 -0.66 -7.28 22.55
C THR A 33 0.20 -6.74 21.43
N PHE A 34 0.35 -7.47 20.34
CA PHE A 34 1.09 -7.03 19.18
C PHE A 34 0.14 -6.57 18.09
N THR A 35 0.51 -5.50 17.40
CA THR A 35 -0.15 -5.05 16.18
C THR A 35 0.82 -5.11 15.03
N ALA A 36 0.40 -5.71 13.92
CA ALA A 36 1.17 -5.75 12.68
C ALA A 36 0.45 -4.94 11.60
N LEU A 37 1.22 -4.21 10.80
CA LEU A 37 0.79 -3.57 9.57
C LEU A 37 1.51 -4.28 8.42
N THR A 38 0.73 -4.89 7.53
CA THR A 38 1.24 -5.59 6.35
C THR A 38 0.65 -5.01 5.08
N VAL A 39 1.38 -5.18 4.00
CA VAL A 39 0.95 -4.82 2.64
C VAL A 39 1.17 -6.04 1.76
N VAL A 40 0.22 -6.30 0.88
CA VAL A 40 0.19 -7.44 -0.03
C VAL A 40 -0.07 -6.92 -1.43
N GLY A 41 0.55 -7.51 -2.45
CA GLY A 41 0.26 -7.17 -3.84
C GLY A 41 0.78 -8.21 -4.82
N ASP A 42 0.35 -8.13 -6.08
CA ASP A 42 0.71 -9.08 -7.13
C ASP A 42 1.85 -8.58 -8.05
N GLY A 43 2.38 -7.38 -7.79
CA GLY A 43 3.38 -6.74 -8.65
C GLY A 43 2.84 -6.32 -10.03
N LYS A 44 1.52 -6.41 -10.26
CA LYS A 44 0.83 -6.05 -11.52
C LYS A 44 -0.23 -4.98 -11.29
N GLY A 45 -0.07 -4.17 -10.24
CA GLY A 45 -0.98 -3.11 -9.88
C GLY A 45 -2.12 -3.51 -8.93
N ARG A 46 -2.23 -4.76 -8.47
CA ARG A 46 -3.15 -5.10 -7.36
C ARG A 46 -2.42 -5.00 -6.04
N VAL A 47 -2.93 -4.18 -5.14
CA VAL A 47 -2.35 -3.98 -3.82
C VAL A 47 -3.41 -3.87 -2.75
N GLY A 48 -3.10 -4.38 -1.56
CA GLY A 48 -3.93 -4.27 -0.37
C GLY A 48 -3.06 -4.06 0.86
N PHE A 49 -3.61 -3.45 1.90
CA PHE A 49 -2.94 -3.35 3.19
C PHE A 49 -3.90 -3.78 4.30
N GLY A 50 -3.32 -4.26 5.39
CA GLY A 50 -4.07 -4.82 6.49
C GLY A 50 -3.39 -4.57 7.81
N ARG A 51 -4.22 -4.44 8.85
CA ARG A 51 -3.75 -4.32 10.22
C ARG A 51 -4.31 -5.46 11.03
N GLY A 52 -3.42 -6.19 11.69
CA GLY A 52 -3.75 -7.29 12.58
C GLY A 52 -3.40 -6.95 14.02
N LYS A 53 -4.12 -7.56 14.96
CA LYS A 53 -3.83 -7.48 16.40
C LYS A 53 -4.02 -8.84 17.05
N SER A 54 -3.02 -9.30 17.79
CA SER A 54 -3.08 -10.55 18.54
C SER A 54 -2.10 -10.57 19.72
N ARG A 55 -2.29 -11.50 20.66
CA ARG A 55 -1.37 -11.67 21.81
C ARG A 55 0.01 -12.17 21.39
N GLU A 56 0.07 -12.88 20.27
CA GLU A 56 1.29 -13.40 19.67
C GLU A 56 1.61 -12.68 18.37
N VAL A 57 2.89 -12.53 18.07
CA VAL A 57 3.37 -11.84 16.86
C VAL A 57 2.94 -12.58 15.58
N PRO A 58 3.16 -13.90 15.42
CA PRO A 58 2.80 -14.60 14.19
C PRO A 58 1.30 -14.52 13.91
N ALA A 59 0.47 -14.70 14.94
CA ALA A 59 -0.99 -14.57 14.82
C ALA A 59 -1.44 -13.14 14.46
N ALA A 60 -0.70 -12.10 14.89
CA ALA A 60 -1.01 -10.72 14.50
C ALA A 60 -0.66 -10.47 13.03
N ILE A 61 0.43 -11.04 12.53
CA ILE A 61 0.85 -10.94 11.12
C ILE A 61 -0.15 -11.69 10.24
N GLN A 62 -0.53 -12.92 10.57
CA GLN A 62 -1.54 -13.71 9.84
C GLN A 62 -2.84 -12.93 9.63
N LYS A 63 -3.38 -12.36 10.72
CA LYS A 63 -4.59 -11.52 10.68
C LYS A 63 -4.43 -10.27 9.82
N ALA A 64 -3.23 -9.67 9.82
CA ALA A 64 -2.93 -8.52 8.99
C ALA A 64 -2.92 -8.91 7.50
N MET A 65 -2.30 -10.05 7.15
CA MET A 65 -2.24 -10.57 5.79
C MET A 65 -3.64 -10.91 5.25
N GLU A 66 -4.47 -11.60 6.03
CA GLU A 66 -5.87 -11.88 5.66
C GLU A 66 -6.70 -10.60 5.48
N ALA A 67 -6.46 -9.58 6.31
CA ALA A 67 -7.11 -8.27 6.15
C ALA A 67 -6.64 -7.55 4.87
N ALA A 68 -5.35 -7.65 4.54
CA ALA A 68 -4.78 -7.03 3.34
C ALA A 68 -5.34 -7.66 2.06
N ARG A 69 -5.44 -8.99 2.00
CA ARG A 69 -6.02 -9.72 0.86
C ARG A 69 -7.48 -9.35 0.60
N ARG A 70 -8.26 -9.08 1.67
CA ARG A 70 -9.66 -8.65 1.55
C ARG A 70 -9.80 -7.21 1.04
N ASN A 71 -8.82 -6.34 1.29
CA ASN A 71 -8.88 -4.92 0.97
C ASN A 71 -8.01 -4.55 -0.25
N MET A 72 -7.90 -5.44 -1.23
CA MET A 72 -7.14 -5.16 -2.44
C MET A 72 -7.85 -4.13 -3.35
N ILE A 73 -7.05 -3.26 -3.95
CA ILE A 73 -7.44 -2.30 -4.97
C ILE A 73 -6.64 -2.56 -6.24
N GLN A 74 -7.23 -2.22 -7.40
CA GLN A 74 -6.52 -2.13 -8.66
C GLN A 74 -5.94 -0.73 -8.81
N VAL A 75 -4.69 -0.63 -9.26
CA VAL A 75 -3.98 0.62 -9.53
C VAL A 75 -3.59 0.63 -11.01
N ASP A 76 -3.95 1.71 -11.70
CA ASP A 76 -3.68 1.89 -13.13
C ASP A 76 -2.25 2.41 -13.37
N LEU A 77 -1.28 1.50 -13.41
CA LEU A 77 0.14 1.84 -13.65
C LEU A 77 0.43 2.11 -15.14
N ASN A 78 1.46 2.92 -15.41
CA ASN A 78 2.00 3.10 -16.76
C ASN A 78 3.31 2.29 -16.87
N GLY A 79 3.20 1.02 -17.27
CA GLY A 79 4.32 0.10 -17.30
C GLY A 79 4.94 -0.06 -15.91
N THR A 80 6.12 0.55 -15.70
CA THR A 80 6.89 0.44 -14.45
C THR A 80 6.79 1.68 -13.53
N THR A 81 5.99 2.69 -13.92
CA THR A 81 5.90 3.98 -13.22
C THR A 81 4.45 4.45 -13.02
N LEU A 82 4.28 5.60 -12.36
CA LEU A 82 2.99 6.26 -12.15
C LEU A 82 2.53 7.04 -13.40
N GLN A 83 1.24 7.32 -13.51
CA GLN A 83 0.69 8.07 -14.64
C GLN A 83 1.11 9.55 -14.63
N TYR A 84 1.06 10.19 -13.47
CA TYR A 84 1.39 11.61 -13.28
C TYR A 84 1.80 11.89 -11.84
N ALA A 85 2.44 13.05 -11.62
CA ALA A 85 2.81 13.47 -10.27
C ALA A 85 1.57 13.81 -9.44
N MET A 86 1.52 13.33 -8.20
CA MET A 86 0.36 13.50 -7.34
C MET A 86 0.71 13.78 -5.88
N LYS A 87 -0.19 14.51 -5.23
CA LYS A 87 -0.18 14.79 -3.80
C LYS A 87 -1.40 14.14 -3.17
N SER A 88 -1.21 13.39 -2.11
CA SER A 88 -2.31 12.83 -1.32
C SER A 88 -2.02 12.95 0.17
N GLY A 89 -3.06 12.83 0.98
CA GLY A 89 -2.93 12.98 2.42
C GLY A 89 -3.99 12.20 3.19
N HIS A 90 -3.61 11.76 4.37
CA HIS A 90 -4.48 11.12 5.35
C HIS A 90 -4.09 11.57 6.75
N GLY A 91 -5.03 12.22 7.47
CA GLY A 91 -4.74 12.90 8.72
C GLY A 91 -3.63 13.94 8.56
N ALA A 92 -2.61 13.90 9.41
CA ALA A 92 -1.45 14.79 9.38
C ALA A 92 -0.31 14.31 8.45
N SER A 93 -0.46 13.17 7.77
CA SER A 93 0.52 12.65 6.82
C SER A 93 0.19 13.11 5.42
N LYS A 94 1.12 13.81 4.77
CA LYS A 94 1.04 14.21 3.37
C LYS A 94 2.10 13.45 2.58
N VAL A 95 1.74 12.93 1.42
CA VAL A 95 2.67 12.22 0.54
C VAL A 95 2.65 12.85 -0.85
N TYR A 96 3.83 12.92 -1.44
CA TYR A 96 4.04 13.32 -2.82
C TYR A 96 4.68 12.16 -3.54
N MET A 97 4.18 11.86 -4.73
CA MET A 97 4.69 10.80 -5.58
C MET A 97 4.81 11.34 -7.00
N GLN A 98 5.96 11.11 -7.62
CA GLN A 98 6.28 11.60 -8.95
C GLN A 98 6.83 10.44 -9.78
N PRO A 99 6.32 10.24 -11.01
CA PRO A 99 6.88 9.25 -11.92
C PRO A 99 8.33 9.61 -12.25
N ALA A 100 9.17 8.58 -12.35
CA ALA A 100 10.58 8.73 -12.71
C ALA A 100 10.90 7.99 -14.01
N SER A 101 12.01 8.37 -14.65
CA SER A 101 12.56 7.67 -15.81
C SER A 101 13.07 6.28 -15.42
N GLU A 102 13.18 5.41 -16.43
CA GLU A 102 13.75 4.08 -16.25
C GLU A 102 15.16 4.15 -15.65
N GLY A 103 15.48 3.20 -14.76
CA GLY A 103 16.76 3.13 -14.06
C GLY A 103 16.85 3.94 -12.76
N THR A 104 15.83 4.73 -12.41
CA THR A 104 15.83 5.52 -11.16
C THR A 104 15.62 4.65 -9.91
N GLY A 105 14.84 3.57 -10.03
CA GLY A 105 14.44 2.76 -8.89
C GLY A 105 13.40 3.46 -7.98
N ILE A 106 13.17 2.86 -6.81
CA ILE A 106 12.17 3.32 -5.84
C ILE A 106 12.84 4.17 -4.76
N ILE A 107 12.73 5.48 -4.89
CA ILE A 107 13.21 6.44 -3.87
C ILE A 107 12.00 6.88 -3.04
N ALA A 108 11.76 6.18 -1.94
CA ALA A 108 10.62 6.43 -1.06
C ALA A 108 10.96 6.11 0.41
N GLY A 109 10.22 6.72 1.34
CA GLY A 109 10.29 6.35 2.77
C GLY A 109 9.79 4.91 2.98
N GLY A 110 10.29 4.21 4.00
CA GLY A 110 10.10 2.75 4.16
C GLY A 110 8.65 2.25 4.05
N ALA A 111 7.69 2.96 4.66
CA ALA A 111 6.28 2.62 4.57
C ALA A 111 5.70 2.78 3.15
N MET A 112 6.09 3.85 2.43
CA MET A 112 5.68 4.06 1.04
C MET A 112 6.36 3.07 0.10
N ARG A 113 7.65 2.84 0.31
CA ARG A 113 8.46 1.90 -0.45
C ARG A 113 7.84 0.50 -0.43
N ALA A 114 7.43 0.02 0.74
CA ALA A 114 6.78 -1.28 0.86
C ALA A 114 5.50 -1.38 0.00
N VAL A 115 4.71 -0.30 -0.08
CA VAL A 115 3.50 -0.25 -0.92
C VAL A 115 3.82 -0.21 -2.41
N LEU A 116 4.77 0.63 -2.81
CA LEU A 116 5.15 0.81 -4.22
C LEU A 116 5.81 -0.45 -4.79
N GLU A 117 6.62 -1.14 -3.99
CA GLU A 117 7.23 -2.40 -4.36
C GLU A 117 6.20 -3.50 -4.62
N VAL A 118 5.24 -3.71 -3.70
CA VAL A 118 4.20 -4.73 -3.92
C VAL A 118 3.21 -4.35 -5.03
N ALA A 119 3.13 -3.05 -5.37
CA ALA A 119 2.35 -2.59 -6.52
C ALA A 119 2.98 -2.96 -7.86
N GLY A 120 4.29 -3.23 -7.90
CA GLY A 120 5.04 -3.42 -9.14
C GLY A 120 5.60 -2.12 -9.72
N VAL A 121 5.59 -1.02 -8.96
CA VAL A 121 6.24 0.23 -9.37
C VAL A 121 7.74 0.06 -9.19
N GLN A 122 8.51 0.25 -10.26
CA GLN A 122 9.96 0.15 -10.22
C GLN A 122 10.62 1.52 -10.17
N ASN A 123 10.03 2.53 -10.81
CA ASN A 123 10.64 3.85 -10.97
C ASN A 123 9.72 4.93 -10.38
N VAL A 124 10.08 5.49 -9.23
CA VAL A 124 9.26 6.52 -8.57
C VAL A 124 10.07 7.33 -7.56
N LEU A 125 9.82 8.65 -7.56
CA LEU A 125 10.30 9.56 -6.53
C LEU A 125 9.14 9.88 -5.60
N ALA A 126 9.27 9.52 -4.33
CA ALA A 126 8.22 9.68 -3.34
C ALA A 126 8.76 10.26 -2.04
N LYS A 127 8.06 11.27 -1.52
CA LYS A 127 8.41 11.93 -0.26
C LYS A 127 7.17 12.06 0.63
N CYS A 128 7.34 11.73 1.90
CA CYS A 128 6.37 12.07 2.92
C CYS A 128 6.74 13.40 3.59
N TYR A 129 5.73 14.20 3.88
CA TYR A 129 5.79 15.47 4.60
C TYR A 129 4.85 15.42 5.81
N GLY A 130 5.22 16.12 6.87
CA GLY A 130 4.46 16.15 8.11
C GLY A 130 4.66 14.87 8.93
N SER A 131 3.55 14.21 9.32
CA SER A 131 3.63 13.01 10.16
C SER A 131 4.17 11.81 9.39
N THR A 132 5.19 11.15 9.96
CA THR A 132 5.85 9.96 9.42
C THR A 132 5.28 8.64 9.97
N ASN A 133 4.09 8.68 10.59
CA ASN A 133 3.43 7.48 11.11
C ASN A 133 3.16 6.48 9.96
N PRO A 134 3.74 5.26 9.98
CA PRO A 134 3.61 4.30 8.88
C PRO A 134 2.16 3.95 8.53
N VAL A 135 1.26 3.89 9.52
CA VAL A 135 -0.16 3.61 9.27
C VAL A 135 -0.77 4.69 8.38
N ASN A 136 -0.61 5.96 8.76
CA ASN A 136 -1.19 7.09 8.03
C ASN A 136 -0.51 7.30 6.67
N VAL A 137 0.80 7.07 6.61
CA VAL A 137 1.56 7.14 5.36
C VAL A 137 1.05 6.09 4.36
N VAL A 138 0.86 4.83 4.79
CA VAL A 138 0.27 3.78 3.94
C VAL A 138 -1.13 4.19 3.47
N HIS A 139 -2.00 4.64 4.38
CA HIS A 139 -3.33 5.12 4.00
C HIS A 139 -3.29 6.28 2.99
N ALA A 140 -2.38 7.24 3.17
CA ALA A 140 -2.21 8.37 2.26
C ALA A 140 -1.73 7.92 0.88
N THR A 141 -0.76 7.00 0.82
CA THR A 141 -0.27 6.40 -0.44
C THR A 141 -1.39 5.67 -1.17
N PHE A 142 -2.14 4.80 -0.48
CA PHE A 142 -3.27 4.08 -1.07
C PHE A 142 -4.37 5.02 -1.57
N LYS A 143 -4.68 6.09 -0.83
CA LYS A 143 -5.63 7.13 -1.28
C LYS A 143 -5.13 7.82 -2.56
N GLY A 144 -3.83 8.06 -2.65
CA GLY A 144 -3.20 8.58 -3.86
C GLY A 144 -3.38 7.60 -5.02
N LEU A 145 -2.87 6.39 -4.89
CA LEU A 145 -2.92 5.36 -5.93
C LEU A 145 -4.35 5.07 -6.41
N LYS A 146 -5.34 5.05 -5.50
CA LYS A 146 -6.76 4.87 -5.84
C LYS A 146 -7.36 6.05 -6.63
N ALA A 147 -6.85 7.26 -6.42
CA ALA A 147 -7.32 8.45 -7.12
C ALA A 147 -6.62 8.66 -8.48
N MET A 148 -5.57 7.91 -8.76
CA MET A 148 -4.88 7.94 -10.04
C MET A 148 -5.80 7.34 -11.12
N GLN A 149 -5.84 7.98 -12.29
CA GLN A 149 -6.62 7.50 -13.43
C GLN A 149 -5.72 7.34 -14.65
N SER A 150 -5.95 6.30 -15.44
CA SER A 150 -5.29 6.17 -16.74
C SER A 150 -5.79 7.24 -17.74
N PRO A 151 -4.93 7.66 -18.68
CA PRO A 151 -5.33 8.51 -19.81
C PRO A 151 -6.56 7.97 -20.56
N GLU A 152 -6.62 6.65 -20.73
CA GLU A 152 -7.72 5.93 -21.38
C GLU A 152 -9.04 6.09 -20.61
N SER A 153 -8.99 5.95 -19.29
CA SER A 153 -10.16 6.13 -18.42
C SER A 153 -10.69 7.57 -18.46
N ILE A 154 -9.79 8.56 -18.49
CA ILE A 154 -10.16 9.97 -18.62
C ILE A 154 -10.74 10.26 -20.02
N ALA A 155 -10.13 9.72 -21.07
CA ALA A 155 -10.61 9.86 -22.45
C ALA A 155 -12.03 9.29 -22.63
N ALA A 156 -12.26 8.07 -22.13
CA ALA A 156 -13.57 7.44 -22.10
C ALA A 156 -14.59 8.28 -21.33
N LYS A 157 -14.22 8.82 -20.17
CA LYS A 157 -15.10 9.68 -19.35
C LYS A 157 -15.44 11.00 -20.04
N ARG A 158 -14.54 11.54 -20.87
CA ARG A 158 -14.73 12.81 -21.59
C ARG A 158 -15.31 12.63 -23.00
N GLY A 159 -15.46 11.40 -23.48
CA GLY A 159 -15.95 11.11 -24.83
C GLY A 159 -15.02 11.59 -25.95
N LYS A 160 -13.71 11.69 -25.67
CA LYS A 160 -12.69 12.15 -26.64
C LYS A 160 -11.66 11.05 -26.87
N SER A 161 -10.92 11.15 -27.97
CA SER A 161 -9.80 10.23 -28.22
C SER A 161 -8.60 10.58 -27.33
N VAL A 162 -7.75 9.60 -27.02
CA VAL A 162 -6.56 9.80 -26.17
C VAL A 162 -5.62 10.86 -26.76
N LYS A 163 -5.50 10.90 -28.10
CA LYS A 163 -4.68 11.85 -28.86
C LYS A 163 -5.16 13.31 -28.77
N GLU A 164 -6.42 13.54 -28.39
CA GLU A 164 -6.96 14.91 -28.23
C GLU A 164 -6.79 15.46 -26.80
N ILE A 165 -6.36 14.61 -25.87
CA ILE A 165 -6.19 14.97 -24.45
C ILE A 165 -4.72 15.05 -24.07
N PHE A 166 -3.85 14.28 -24.74
CA PHE A 166 -2.41 14.20 -24.48
C PHE A 166 -1.59 14.36 -25.75
#